data_AF-A0A430A199-F1
#
_entry.id   AF-A0A430A199-F1
#
_cell.length_a   1.000
_cell.length_b   1.000
_cell.length_c   1.000
_cell.angle_alpha   90.00
_cell.angle_beta   90.00
_cell.angle_gamma   90.00
#
_symmetry.space_group_name_H-M   'P 1'
#
loop_
_entity.id
_entity.type
_entity.pdbx_description
1 polymer ?
#
loop_
_entity_poly.entity_id
_entity_poly.type
_entity_poly.pdbx_seq_one_letter_code
_entity_poly.pdbx_strand_id
1 'polypeptide(L)'
;MAKDLTTQQLDAITFLVAKDFYGMTDKQIAEKVGICPATLYKWKKLPEFNDELVNQARELNRATLADVYSFIRKTLNNPRAKEGTKVKLSELVMKSQGEFRDVIDQNITVNDERSLDEIFDDLGVK
;
A
#
# COMPACT_ATOMS: atom_id res chain seq x y z
N MET A 1 0.70 18.59 19.50
CA MET A 1 1.44 19.23 18.40
C MET A 1 2.24 18.14 17.72
N ALA A 2 1.92 17.80 16.47
CA ALA A 2 2.77 16.92 15.68
C ALA A 2 4.14 17.60 15.58
N LYS A 3 5.20 16.90 15.97
CA LYS A 3 6.54 17.47 15.98
C LYS A 3 6.99 17.50 14.53
N ASP A 4 7.09 18.68 13.93
CA ASP A 4 7.58 18.82 12.56
C ASP A 4 8.97 18.19 12.46
N LEU A 5 9.14 17.33 11.45
CA LEU A 5 10.42 16.68 11.18
C LEU A 5 11.45 17.75 10.80
N THR A 6 12.64 17.64 11.37
CA THR A 6 13.76 18.51 11.01
C THR A 6 14.26 18.20 9.59
N THR A 7 14.93 19.16 8.97
CA THR A 7 15.54 18.98 7.63
C THR A 7 16.46 17.75 7.59
N GLN A 8 17.26 17.53 8.64
CA GLN A 8 18.14 16.35 8.73
C GLN A 8 17.34 15.03 8.80
N GLN A 9 16.18 15.03 9.46
CA GLN A 9 15.31 13.86 9.49
C GLN A 9 14.73 13.58 8.10
N LEU A 10 14.27 14.61 7.40
CA LEU A 10 13.76 14.48 6.03
C LEU A 10 14.84 13.96 5.07
N ASP A 11 16.06 14.51 5.14
CA ASP A 11 17.19 14.04 4.33
C ASP A 11 17.51 12.57 4.62
N ALA A 12 17.56 12.19 5.90
CA ALA A 12 17.76 10.80 6.31
C ALA A 12 16.65 9.88 5.78
N ILE A 13 15.39 10.32 5.81
CA ILE A 13 14.26 9.58 5.27
C ILE A 13 14.44 9.36 3.76
N THR A 14 14.77 10.41 3.00
CA THR A 14 14.98 10.31 1.55
C THR A 14 16.08 9.28 1.21
N PHE A 15 17.22 9.31 1.94
CA PHE A 15 18.28 8.32 1.73
C PHE A 15 17.87 6.91 2.17
N LEU A 16 17.08 6.77 3.24
CA LEU A 16 16.61 5.46 3.70
C LEU A 16 15.62 4.82 2.72
N VAL A 17 14.71 5.60 2.16
CA VAL A 17 13.72 5.14 1.18
C VAL A 17 14.41 4.67 -0.11
N ALA A 18 15.47 5.34 -0.53
CA ALA A 18 16.24 5.01 -1.72
C ALA A 18 17.52 4.18 -1.42
N LYS A 19 17.66 3.61 -0.22
CA LYS A 19 18.93 2.96 0.19
C LYS A 19 19.36 1.83 -0.74
N ASP A 20 18.39 1.10 -1.31
CA ASP A 20 18.64 -0.04 -2.19
C ASP A 20 19.15 0.40 -3.57
N PHE A 21 18.75 1.59 -4.02
CA PHE A 21 19.28 2.21 -5.24
C PHE A 21 20.73 2.66 -5.05
N TYR A 22 21.06 3.19 -3.87
CA TYR A 22 22.39 3.70 -3.56
C TYR A 22 23.35 2.66 -2.97
N GLY A 23 22.85 1.48 -2.58
CA GLY A 23 23.65 0.43 -1.92
C GLY A 23 24.25 0.88 -0.57
N MET A 24 23.58 1.79 0.15
CA MET A 24 24.10 2.38 1.39
C MET A 24 23.62 1.64 2.64
N THR A 25 24.50 1.56 3.63
CA THR A 25 24.16 1.11 4.98
C THR A 25 23.58 2.24 5.83
N ASP A 26 22.79 1.93 6.86
CA ASP A 26 22.28 2.92 7.83
C ASP A 26 23.41 3.78 8.43
N LYS A 27 24.61 3.19 8.62
CA LYS A 27 25.79 3.93 9.11
C LYS A 27 26.28 4.97 8.11
N GLN A 28 26.38 4.59 6.83
CA GLN A 28 26.79 5.52 5.77
C GLN A 28 25.74 6.62 5.54
N ILE A 29 24.45 6.30 5.70
CA ILE A 29 23.38 7.30 5.63
C ILE A 29 23.51 8.30 6.79
N ALA A 30 23.75 7.81 8.02
CA ALA A 30 24.00 8.67 9.17
C ALA A 30 25.20 9.60 8.94
N GLU A 31 26.32 9.07 8.43
CA GLU A 31 27.50 9.86 8.08
C GLU A 31 27.20 10.90 6.98
N LYS A 32 26.44 10.53 5.94
CA LYS A 32 26.05 11.40 4.83
C LYS A 32 25.20 12.59 5.29
N VAL A 33 24.29 12.35 6.23
CA VAL A 33 23.39 13.37 6.80
C VAL A 33 24.09 14.18 7.92
N GLY A 34 25.26 13.74 8.37
CA GLY A 34 26.04 14.43 9.41
C GLY A 34 25.54 14.14 10.83
N ILE A 35 24.99 12.94 11.07
CA ILE A 35 24.46 12.53 12.38
C ILE A 35 25.16 11.28 12.93
N CYS A 36 25.09 11.08 14.24
CA CYS A 36 25.53 9.84 14.86
C CYS A 36 24.57 8.69 14.47
N PRO A 37 25.08 7.47 14.16
CA PRO A 37 24.23 6.32 13.87
C PRO A 37 23.20 6.02 14.98
N ALA A 38 23.57 6.22 16.25
CA ALA A 38 22.64 6.07 17.37
C ALA A 38 21.45 7.04 17.31
N THR A 39 21.64 8.24 16.74
CA THR A 39 20.57 9.21 16.52
C THR A 39 19.60 8.70 15.47
N LEU A 40 20.10 8.15 14.36
CA LEU A 40 19.25 7.54 13.33
C LEU A 40 18.41 6.37 13.89
N TYR A 41 19.00 5.52 14.72
CA TYR A 41 18.27 4.45 15.41
C TYR A 41 17.18 4.96 16.35
N LYS A 42 17.38 6.12 17.00
CA LYS A 42 16.35 6.76 17.83
C LYS A 42 15.22 7.31 16.96
N TRP A 43 15.54 7.96 15.84
CA TRP A 43 14.55 8.50 14.92
C TRP A 43 13.65 7.43 14.31
N LYS A 44 14.20 6.27 13.94
CA LYS A 44 13.41 5.12 13.44
C LYS A 44 12.39 4.55 14.45
N LYS A 45 12.43 4.98 15.71
CA LYS A 45 11.44 4.61 16.73
C LYS A 45 10.34 5.66 16.90
N LEU A 46 10.48 6.82 16.29
CA LEU A 46 9.50 7.91 16.38
C LEU A 46 8.36 7.66 15.38
N PRO A 47 7.09 7.72 15.82
CA PRO A 47 5.94 7.57 14.93
C PRO A 47 5.99 8.54 13.74
N GLU A 48 6.24 9.83 14.00
CA GLU A 48 6.27 10.87 12.98
C GLU A 48 7.32 10.62 11.88
N PHE A 49 8.47 10.05 12.25
CA PHE A 49 9.53 9.70 11.31
C PHE A 49 9.14 8.51 10.44
N ASN A 50 8.52 7.50 11.05
CA ASN A 50 8.08 6.31 10.32
C ASN A 50 6.91 6.60 9.40
N ASP A 51 5.97 7.46 9.82
CA ASP A 51 4.83 7.87 9.00
C ASP A 51 5.30 8.57 7.72
N GLU A 52 6.23 9.53 7.84
CA GLU A 52 6.80 10.22 6.69
C GLU A 52 7.69 9.30 5.83
N LEU A 53 8.43 8.38 6.45
CA LEU A 53 9.19 7.37 5.71
C LEU A 53 8.29 6.46 4.87
N VAL A 54 7.15 6.03 5.41
CA VAL A 54 6.15 5.26 4.66
C VAL A 54 5.51 6.12 3.57
N ASN A 55 5.25 7.40 3.85
CA ASN A 55 4.70 8.34 2.87
C ASN A 55 5.64 8.50 1.66
N GLN A 56 6.91 8.84 1.88
CA GLN A 56 7.89 8.96 0.80
C GLN A 56 8.13 7.64 0.08
N ALA A 57 8.15 6.51 0.79
CA ALA A 57 8.24 5.20 0.17
C ALA A 57 7.04 4.90 -0.76
N ARG A 58 5.83 5.33 -0.40
CA ARG A 58 4.65 5.19 -1.27
C ARG A 58 4.78 6.04 -2.53
N GLU A 59 5.22 7.29 -2.42
CA GLU A 59 5.41 8.15 -3.58
C GLU A 59 6.52 7.62 -4.52
N LEU A 60 7.64 7.15 -3.96
CA LEU A 60 8.68 6.51 -4.75
C LEU A 60 8.15 5.25 -5.45
N ASN A 61 7.38 4.41 -4.75
CA ASN A 61 6.79 3.20 -5.33
C ASN A 61 5.74 3.49 -6.42
N ARG A 62 5.02 4.62 -6.33
CA ARG A 62 4.15 5.05 -7.43
C ARG A 62 4.96 5.36 -8.68
N ALA A 63 6.12 6.01 -8.52
CA ALA A 63 7.01 6.30 -9.64
C ALA A 63 7.59 5.03 -10.28
N THR A 64 7.81 3.96 -9.50
CA THR A 64 8.32 2.66 -10.01
C THR A 64 7.23 1.76 -10.61
N LEU A 65 5.95 2.16 -10.60
CA LEU A 65 4.86 1.35 -11.14
C LEU A 65 5.07 1.01 -12.63
N ALA A 66 5.66 1.93 -13.40
CA ALA A 66 6.03 1.68 -14.79
C ALA A 66 7.06 0.54 -14.92
N ASP A 67 8.04 0.49 -14.01
CA ASP A 67 9.05 -0.57 -13.96
C ASP A 67 8.44 -1.92 -13.55
N VAL A 68 7.48 -1.91 -12.62
CA VAL A 68 6.71 -3.09 -12.24
C VAL A 68 5.97 -3.67 -13.46
N TYR A 69 5.26 -2.84 -14.23
CA TYR A 69 4.61 -3.29 -15.47
C TYR A 69 5.61 -3.76 -16.52
N SER A 70 6.78 -3.12 -16.63
CA SER A 70 7.87 -3.57 -17.50
C SER A 70 8.38 -4.96 -17.10
N PHE A 71 8.59 -5.19 -15.80
CA PHE A 71 9.00 -6.48 -15.24
C PHE A 71 7.96 -7.58 -15.48
N ILE A 72 6.67 -7.28 -15.26
CA ILE A 72 5.58 -8.22 -15.51
C ILE A 72 5.58 -8.64 -16.99
N ARG A 73 5.61 -7.68 -17.93
CA ARG A 73 5.67 -7.97 -19.37
C ARG A 73 6.87 -8.82 -19.74
N LYS A 74 8.06 -8.48 -19.22
CA LYS A 74 9.29 -9.27 -19.43
C LYS A 74 9.14 -10.71 -18.92
N THR A 75 8.51 -10.90 -17.78
CA THR A 75 8.30 -12.23 -17.17
C THR A 75 7.27 -13.07 -17.93
N LEU A 76 6.17 -12.45 -18.38
CA LEU A 76 5.14 -13.13 -19.18
C LEU A 76 5.72 -13.62 -20.52
N ASN A 77 6.54 -12.79 -21.15
CA ASN A 77 7.20 -13.11 -22.43
C ASN A 77 8.40 -14.05 -22.28
N ASN A 78 8.87 -14.33 -21.06
CA ASN A 78 10.00 -15.23 -20.85
C ASN A 78 9.55 -16.69 -21.01
N PRO A 79 10.07 -17.45 -22.00
CA PRO A 79 9.70 -18.85 -22.21
C PRO A 79 10.14 -19.78 -21.07
N ARG A 80 11.11 -19.36 -20.25
CA ARG A 80 11.62 -20.13 -19.11
C ARG A 80 10.90 -19.85 -17.80
N ALA A 81 10.03 -18.83 -17.76
CA ALA A 81 9.27 -18.54 -16.55
C ALA A 81 8.21 -19.64 -16.32
N LYS A 82 8.07 -20.07 -15.07
CA LYS A 82 7.09 -21.09 -14.68
C LYS A 82 5.68 -20.63 -15.04
N GLU A 83 4.87 -21.53 -15.57
CA GLU A 83 3.49 -21.26 -15.97
C GLU A 83 2.66 -20.67 -14.82
N GLY A 84 2.75 -21.26 -13.62
CA GLY A 84 2.05 -20.73 -12.44
C GLY A 84 2.45 -19.30 -12.07
N THR A 85 3.71 -18.90 -12.29
CA THR A 85 4.15 -17.50 -12.11
C THR A 85 3.49 -16.60 -13.14
N LYS A 86 3.39 -17.02 -14.40
CA LYS A 86 2.72 -16.24 -15.44
C LYS A 86 1.24 -16.04 -15.14
N VAL A 87 0.54 -17.12 -14.77
CA VAL A 87 -0.88 -17.07 -14.37
C VAL A 87 -1.08 -16.09 -13.23
N LYS A 88 -0.25 -16.15 -12.18
CA LYS A 88 -0.38 -15.25 -11.04
C LYS A 88 -0.14 -13.78 -11.39
N LEU A 89 0.86 -13.50 -12.23
CA LEU A 89 1.13 -12.14 -12.68
C LEU A 89 0.00 -11.58 -13.54
N SER A 90 -0.57 -12.40 -14.44
CA SER A 90 -1.75 -12.01 -15.22
C SER A 90 -2.95 -11.71 -14.32
N GLU A 91 -3.21 -12.56 -13.32
CA GLU A 91 -4.26 -12.34 -12.31
C GLU A 91 -4.06 -11.00 -11.59
N LEU A 92 -2.83 -10.70 -11.13
CA LEU A 92 -2.53 -9.45 -10.43
C LEU A 92 -2.76 -8.21 -11.29
N VAL A 93 -2.38 -8.24 -12.58
CA VAL A 93 -2.63 -7.13 -13.52
C VAL A 93 -4.12 -6.91 -13.71
N MET A 94 -4.88 -7.97 -13.98
CA MET A 94 -6.33 -7.90 -14.15
C MET A 94 -7.04 -7.43 -12.87
N LYS A 95 -6.57 -7.84 -11.68
CA LYS A 95 -7.07 -7.33 -10.38
C LYS A 95 -6.81 -5.84 -10.24
N SER A 96 -5.60 -5.38 -10.59
CA SER A 96 -5.26 -3.95 -10.54
C SER A 96 -6.11 -3.09 -11.48
N GLN A 97 -6.65 -3.68 -12.56
CA GLN A 97 -7.52 -3.02 -13.52
C GLN A 97 -9.00 -3.04 -13.12
N GLY A 98 -9.36 -3.75 -12.04
CA GLY A 98 -10.76 -3.90 -11.62
C GLY A 98 -11.56 -4.90 -12.45
N GLU A 99 -10.89 -5.74 -13.26
CA GLU A 99 -11.53 -6.77 -14.10
C GLU A 99 -12.09 -7.93 -13.27
N PHE A 100 -11.55 -8.14 -12.07
CA PHE A 100 -12.13 -9.07 -11.10
C PHE A 100 -13.08 -8.31 -10.18
N ARG A 101 -14.35 -8.67 -10.24
CA ARG A 101 -15.32 -8.33 -9.21
C ARG A 101 -15.35 -9.47 -8.19
N ASP A 102 -15.19 -9.15 -6.92
CA ASP A 102 -15.53 -10.09 -5.86
C ASP A 102 -17.04 -10.32 -5.93
N VAL A 103 -17.46 -11.57 -6.14
CA VAL A 103 -18.87 -11.97 -6.01
C VAL A 103 -19.17 -11.92 -4.52
N ILE A 104 -19.68 -10.78 -4.04
CA ILE A 104 -20.23 -10.68 -2.70
C ILE A 104 -21.63 -11.28 -2.77
N ASP A 105 -21.77 -12.55 -2.38
CA ASP A 105 -23.07 -13.16 -2.11
C ASP A 105 -23.66 -12.46 -0.86
N GLN A 106 -24.37 -11.35 -1.07
CA GLN A 106 -25.19 -10.77 -0.02
C GLN A 106 -26.46 -11.61 0.14
N ASN A 107 -26.43 -12.58 1.06
CA ASN A 107 -27.65 -13.12 1.64
C ASN A 107 -28.29 -12.04 2.53
N ILE A 108 -29.07 -11.15 1.93
CA ILE A 108 -29.91 -10.20 2.67
C ILE A 108 -31.12 -10.97 3.18
N THR A 109 -31.02 -11.51 4.39
CA THR A 109 -32.23 -11.92 5.14
C THR A 109 -32.89 -10.65 5.66
N VAL A 110 -33.90 -10.16 4.94
CA VAL A 110 -34.79 -9.11 5.46
C VAL A 110 -35.71 -9.79 6.48
N ASN A 111 -35.33 -9.75 7.76
CA ASN A 111 -36.28 -10.01 8.85
C ASN A 111 -37.11 -8.73 9.02
N ASP A 112 -38.18 -8.61 8.25
CA ASP A 112 -39.23 -7.64 8.55
C ASP A 112 -40.09 -8.24 9.68
N GLU A 113 -39.87 -7.79 10.91
CA GLU A 113 -40.71 -8.13 12.07
C GLU A 113 -42.00 -7.28 12.11
N ARG A 114 -42.39 -6.67 10.99
CA ARG A 114 -43.68 -5.99 10.89
C ARG A 114 -44.75 -7.02 10.57
N SER A 115 -45.66 -7.21 11.52
CA SER A 115 -46.89 -7.97 11.27
C SER A 115 -47.59 -7.36 10.07
N LEU A 116 -48.09 -8.21 9.16
CA LEU A 116 -48.84 -7.77 7.97
C LEU A 116 -50.00 -6.83 8.35
N ASP A 117 -50.56 -6.99 9.55
CA ASP A 117 -51.61 -6.15 10.10
C ASP A 117 -51.19 -4.68 10.24
N GLU A 118 -49.95 -4.40 10.63
CA GLU A 118 -49.44 -3.01 10.74
C GLU A 118 -49.27 -2.36 9.37
N ILE A 119 -48.95 -3.16 8.34
CA ILE A 119 -48.80 -2.67 6.96
C ILE A 119 -50.19 -2.38 6.34
N PHE A 120 -51.20 -3.18 6.66
CA PHE A 120 -52.57 -2.95 6.18
C PHE A 120 -53.24 -1.74 6.84
N ASP A 121 -52.99 -1.50 8.13
CA ASP A 121 -53.47 -0.32 8.84
C ASP A 121 -52.86 0.98 8.27
N ASP A 122 -51.55 1.01 7.97
CA ASP A 122 -50.88 2.17 7.38
C ASP A 122 -51.37 2.49 5.95
N LEU A 123 -51.86 1.49 5.21
CA LEU A 123 -52.38 1.64 3.86
C LEU A 123 -53.90 1.94 3.81
N GLY A 124 -54.56 2.01 4.98
CA GLY A 124 -55.96 2.43 5.10
C GLY A 124 -56.97 1.45 4.47
N VAL A 125 -56.59 0.19 4.30
CA VAL A 125 -57.49 -0.86 3.83
C VAL A 125 -57.98 -1.65 5.04
N LYS A 126 -59.25 -1.42 5.42
CA LYS A 126 -59.96 -2.27 6.39
C LYS A 126 -60.43 -3.57 5.77
#